data_AF-A0A7W4EXZ1-F1
#
_entry.id   AF-A0A7W4EXZ1-F1
#
_cell.length_a   1.000
_cell.length_b   1.000
_cell.length_c   1.000
_cell.angle_alpha   90.00
_cell.angle_beta   90.00
_cell.angle_gamma   90.00
#
_symmetry.space_group_name_H-M   'P 1'
#
loop_
_entity.id
_entity.type
_entity.pdbx_description
1 polymer ?
#
loop_
_entity_poly.entity_id
_entity_poly.type
_entity_poly.pdbx_seq_one_letter_code
_entity_poly.pdbx_strand_id
1 'polypeptide(L)'
;MKEEILKKYNVNSIEELPINYGGLVFAEGEKITTKIFGEKFEELIKIYQNQNKVSEFLGFANPYLAMRNMSMGFSGSSFSDAVSFQRQAEKYRYDRTQYLNKLQQEEIKYYKESQKERTQRINNELLKQMPPFKYQHFSTYEILKEQILGISAFVFMLFALFLAANYIQKNSNKFL
;
A
#
# COMPACT_ATOMS: atom_id res chain seq x y z
N MET A 1 22.71 -13.29 15.89
CA MET A 1 21.56 -14.18 15.64
C MET A 1 21.82 -15.64 16.04
N LYS A 2 22.69 -16.42 15.36
CA LYS A 2 22.91 -17.85 15.70
C LYS A 2 23.27 -18.06 17.18
N GLU A 3 24.34 -17.40 17.62
CA GLU A 3 24.87 -17.54 18.98
C GLU A 3 23.88 -17.03 20.05
N GLU A 4 23.15 -15.94 19.76
CA GLU A 4 22.12 -15.41 20.66
C GLU A 4 20.97 -16.40 20.87
N ILE A 5 20.58 -17.14 19.82
CA ILE A 5 19.49 -18.13 19.90
C ILE A 5 19.94 -19.38 20.65
N LEU A 6 21.14 -19.90 20.36
CA LEU A 6 21.69 -21.05 21.09
C LEU A 6 21.82 -20.74 22.59
N LYS A 7 22.27 -19.53 22.93
CA LYS A 7 22.34 -19.04 24.31
C LYS A 7 20.96 -18.88 24.96
N LYS A 8 19.95 -18.39 24.21
CA LYS A 8 18.56 -18.24 24.71
C LYS A 8 17.94 -19.59 25.08
N TYR A 9 18.19 -20.63 24.29
CA TYR A 9 17.66 -21.97 24.53
C TYR A 9 18.59 -22.87 25.36
N ASN A 10 19.76 -22.34 25.77
CA ASN A 10 20.76 -23.05 26.56
C ASN A 10 21.22 -24.38 25.92
N VAL A 11 21.44 -24.36 24.61
CA VAL A 11 21.86 -25.51 23.81
C VAL A 11 23.19 -25.23 23.10
N ASN A 12 23.94 -26.29 22.81
CA ASN A 12 25.29 -26.16 22.23
C ASN A 12 25.28 -26.29 20.70
N SER A 13 24.19 -26.79 20.12
CA SER A 13 24.08 -27.07 18.70
C SER A 13 22.69 -26.70 18.14
N ILE A 14 22.59 -26.46 16.82
CA ILE A 14 21.31 -26.09 16.19
C ILE A 14 20.32 -27.27 16.27
N GLU A 15 20.85 -28.49 16.26
CA GLU A 15 20.14 -29.77 16.30
C GLU A 15 19.43 -30.01 17.64
N GLU A 16 19.85 -29.32 18.71
CA GLU A 16 19.25 -29.36 20.04
C GLU A 16 18.13 -28.32 20.23
N LEU A 17 17.93 -27.41 19.27
CA LEU A 17 16.91 -26.37 19.40
C LEU A 17 15.50 -26.99 19.38
N PRO A 18 14.61 -26.60 20.32
CA PRO A 18 13.21 -27.05 20.31
C PRO A 18 12.37 -26.36 19.21
N ILE A 19 13.01 -25.57 18.34
CA ILE A 19 12.39 -24.77 17.29
C ILE A 19 13.12 -24.96 15.97
N ASN A 20 12.40 -24.75 14.86
CA ASN A 20 13.01 -24.80 13.53
C ASN A 20 13.86 -23.56 13.23
N TYR A 21 15.18 -23.67 13.45
CA TYR A 21 16.15 -22.60 13.20
C TYR A 21 16.12 -22.09 11.75
N GLY A 22 15.95 -22.99 10.76
CA GLY A 22 15.84 -22.59 9.35
C GLY A 22 14.61 -21.73 9.09
N GLY A 23 13.46 -22.09 9.68
CA GLY A 23 12.23 -21.30 9.60
C GLY A 23 12.36 -19.94 10.28
N LEU A 24 13.15 -19.83 11.34
CA LEU A 24 13.41 -18.57 12.03
C LEU A 24 14.33 -17.64 11.22
N VAL A 25 15.38 -18.18 10.61
CA VAL A 25 16.25 -17.43 9.68
C VAL A 25 15.44 -16.93 8.48
N PHE A 26 14.53 -17.75 7.95
CA PHE A 26 13.65 -17.36 6.85
C PHE A 26 12.72 -16.19 7.25
N ALA A 27 12.10 -16.26 8.42
CA ALA A 27 11.21 -15.20 8.91
C ALA A 27 11.95 -13.86 9.13
N GLU A 28 13.18 -13.90 9.65
CA GLU A 28 14.02 -12.70 9.78
C GLU A 28 14.50 -12.16 8.43
N GLY A 29 14.84 -13.05 7.49
CA GLY A 29 15.13 -12.66 6.10
C GLY A 29 13.98 -11.89 5.46
N GLU A 30 12.75 -12.41 5.58
CA GLU A 30 11.53 -11.77 5.09
C GLU A 30 11.28 -10.39 5.73
N LYS A 31 11.58 -10.24 7.02
CA LYS A 31 11.46 -8.97 7.73
C LYS A 31 12.43 -7.92 7.18
N ILE A 32 13.67 -8.31 6.92
CA ILE A 32 14.68 -7.42 6.35
C ILE A 32 14.29 -6.99 4.93
N THR A 33 13.91 -7.95 4.07
CA THR A 33 13.52 -7.65 2.69
C THR A 33 12.26 -6.79 2.63
N THR A 34 11.26 -7.07 3.46
CA THR A 34 10.03 -6.25 3.56
C THR A 34 10.35 -4.82 4.00
N LYS A 35 11.26 -4.65 4.95
CA LYS A 35 11.70 -3.33 5.40
C LYS A 35 12.37 -2.54 4.26
N ILE A 36 13.34 -3.16 3.57
CA ILE A 36 14.05 -2.51 2.44
C ILE A 36 13.05 -2.16 1.32
N PHE A 37 12.12 -3.06 1.01
CA PHE A 37 11.06 -2.80 0.04
C PHE A 37 10.22 -1.58 0.45
N GLY A 38 9.77 -1.54 1.70
CA GLY A 38 8.98 -0.41 2.22
C GLY A 38 9.73 0.92 2.14
N GLU A 39 11.01 0.95 2.50
CA GLU A 39 11.84 2.15 2.38
C GLU A 39 11.96 2.65 0.94
N LYS A 40 12.20 1.73 -0.01
CA LYS A 40 12.32 2.07 -1.44
C LYS A 40 10.99 2.44 -2.07
N PHE A 41 9.91 1.80 -1.65
CA PHE A 41 8.57 2.15 -2.05
C PHE A 41 8.23 3.58 -1.64
N GLU A 42 8.48 3.96 -0.38
CA GLU A 42 8.24 5.34 0.10
C GLU A 42 9.11 6.38 -0.61
N GLU A 43 10.34 6.04 -0.98
CA GLU A 43 11.21 6.90 -1.79
C GLU A 43 10.57 7.20 -3.16
N LEU A 44 10.09 6.17 -3.86
CA LEU A 44 9.41 6.31 -5.15
C LEU A 44 8.11 7.10 -5.03
N ILE A 45 7.30 6.82 -4.02
CA ILE A 45 6.05 7.54 -3.79
C ILE A 45 6.30 9.04 -3.62
N LYS A 46 7.34 9.45 -2.89
CA LYS A 46 7.69 10.87 -2.73
C LYS A 46 8.03 11.53 -4.06
N ILE A 47 8.76 10.84 -4.94
CA ILE A 47 9.10 11.35 -6.28
C ILE A 47 7.82 11.55 -7.09
N TYR A 48 6.94 10.55 -7.14
CA TYR A 48 5.68 10.64 -7.88
C TYR A 48 4.72 11.68 -7.30
N GLN A 49 4.66 11.85 -5.98
CA GLN A 49 3.88 12.92 -5.34
C GLN A 49 4.35 14.30 -5.79
N ASN A 50 5.67 14.54 -5.86
CA ASN A 50 6.20 15.80 -6.34
C ASN A 50 5.88 16.04 -7.83
N GLN A 51 5.91 15.00 -8.66
CA GLN A 51 5.49 15.09 -10.07
C GLN A 51 3.99 15.39 -10.20
N ASN A 52 3.15 14.75 -9.40
CA ASN A 52 1.70 14.98 -9.43
C ASN A 52 1.30 16.39 -8.98
N LYS A 53 2.01 16.97 -8.00
CA LYS A 53 1.79 18.38 -7.59
C LYS A 53 1.91 19.35 -8.77
N VAL A 54 2.86 19.12 -9.68
CA VAL A 54 2.98 19.95 -10.89
C VAL A 54 1.73 19.87 -11.75
N SER A 55 1.19 18.66 -11.96
CA SER A 55 -0.05 18.43 -12.70
C SER A 55 -1.26 19.09 -12.03
N GLU A 56 -1.32 19.09 -10.70
CA GLU A 56 -2.37 19.77 -9.93
C GLU A 56 -2.31 21.29 -10.11
N PHE A 57 -1.12 21.90 -10.02
CA PHE A 57 -0.96 23.34 -10.27
C PHE A 57 -1.28 23.75 -11.70
N LEU A 58 -0.93 22.92 -12.69
CA LEU A 58 -1.32 23.15 -14.08
C LEU A 58 -2.84 23.12 -14.30
N GLY A 59 -3.61 22.57 -13.35
CA GLY A 59 -5.08 22.64 -13.34
C GLY A 59 -5.63 24.07 -13.32
N PHE A 60 -4.90 25.03 -12.74
CA PHE A 60 -5.30 26.45 -12.76
C PHE A 60 -5.17 27.12 -14.13
N ALA A 61 -4.39 26.53 -15.04
CA ALA A 61 -4.21 27.02 -16.40
C ALA A 61 -4.96 26.15 -17.44
N ASN A 62 -5.30 24.91 -17.10
CA ASN A 62 -5.97 23.97 -17.99
C ASN A 62 -7.22 23.35 -17.33
N PRO A 63 -8.44 23.68 -17.80
CA PRO A 63 -9.68 23.26 -17.15
C PRO A 63 -9.91 21.74 -17.27
N TYR A 64 -9.36 21.11 -18.31
CA TYR A 64 -9.39 19.66 -18.47
C TYR A 64 -8.61 18.95 -17.35
N LEU A 65 -7.44 19.47 -16.97
CA LEU A 65 -6.64 18.90 -15.88
C LEU A 65 -7.34 19.04 -14.53
N ALA A 66 -7.96 20.19 -14.26
CA ALA A 66 -8.75 20.39 -13.04
C ALA A 66 -9.90 19.37 -12.93
N MET A 67 -10.68 19.21 -14.00
CA MET A 67 -11.80 18.26 -14.03
C MET A 67 -11.32 16.80 -13.94
N ARG A 68 -10.24 16.43 -14.64
CA ARG A 68 -9.65 15.09 -14.59
C ARG A 68 -9.20 14.74 -13.17
N ASN A 69 -8.47 15.63 -12.50
CA ASN A 69 -7.96 15.37 -11.15
C ASN A 69 -9.10 15.20 -10.14
N MET A 70 -10.12 16.08 -10.21
CA MET A 70 -11.30 15.98 -9.38
C MET A 70 -12.07 14.66 -9.59
N SER A 71 -12.26 14.27 -10.86
CA SER A 71 -12.91 13.00 -11.22
C SER A 71 -12.18 11.80 -10.62
N MET A 72 -10.85 11.72 -10.79
CA MET A 72 -10.04 10.62 -10.25
C MET A 72 -10.12 10.54 -8.71
N GLY A 73 -10.14 11.68 -8.02
CA GLY A 73 -10.30 11.74 -6.57
C GLY A 73 -11.64 11.17 -6.11
N PHE A 74 -12.75 11.57 -6.74
CA PHE A 74 -14.08 11.09 -6.36
C PHE A 74 -14.36 9.64 -6.81
N SER A 75 -13.74 9.16 -7.88
CA SER A 75 -13.86 7.75 -8.31
C SER A 75 -12.97 6.79 -7.53
N GLY A 76 -12.18 7.27 -6.56
CA GLY A 76 -11.23 6.44 -5.82
C GLY A 76 -10.14 5.85 -6.70
N SER A 77 -9.80 6.52 -7.80
CA SER A 77 -8.77 6.12 -8.76
C SER A 77 -7.65 7.14 -8.83
N SER A 78 -7.50 7.96 -7.78
CA SER A 78 -6.39 8.91 -7.69
C SER A 78 -5.09 8.17 -7.42
N PHE A 79 -3.97 8.88 -7.57
CA PHE A 79 -2.68 8.36 -7.17
C PHE A 79 -2.66 7.97 -5.68
N SER A 80 -3.30 8.76 -4.81
CA SER A 80 -3.36 8.50 -3.38
C SER A 80 -4.10 7.18 -3.06
N ASP A 81 -5.17 6.88 -3.80
CA ASP A 81 -5.92 5.62 -3.65
C ASP A 81 -5.06 4.42 -4.04
N ALA A 82 -4.35 4.51 -5.18
CA ALA A 82 -3.47 3.46 -5.64
C ALA A 82 -2.36 3.17 -4.61
N VAL A 83 -1.75 4.22 -4.04
CA VAL A 83 -0.73 4.09 -3.00
C VAL A 83 -1.30 3.50 -1.71
N SER A 84 -2.47 3.95 -1.27
CA SER A 84 -3.15 3.42 -0.09
C SER A 84 -3.42 1.93 -0.24
N PHE A 85 -3.97 1.52 -1.39
CA PHE A 85 -4.20 0.12 -1.71
C PHE A 85 -2.89 -0.69 -1.66
N GLN A 86 -1.82 -0.21 -2.30
CA GLN A 86 -0.53 -0.89 -2.30
C GLN A 86 0.04 -1.08 -0.90
N ARG A 87 -0.03 -0.05 -0.04
CA ARG A 87 0.41 -0.15 1.36
C ARG A 87 -0.40 -1.18 2.15
N GLN A 88 -1.72 -1.17 2.01
CA GLN A 88 -2.60 -2.11 2.69
C GLN A 88 -2.38 -3.55 2.19
N ALA A 89 -2.20 -3.72 0.88
CA ALA A 89 -1.92 -5.01 0.26
C ALA A 89 -0.56 -5.56 0.71
N GLU A 90 0.48 -4.73 0.76
CA GLU A 90 1.81 -5.15 1.22
C GLU A 90 1.80 -5.51 2.70
N LYS A 91 1.12 -4.72 3.53
CA LYS A 91 0.91 -5.08 4.95
C LYS A 91 0.22 -6.43 5.09
N TYR A 92 -0.87 -6.65 4.35
CA TYR A 92 -1.59 -7.92 4.37
C TYR A 92 -0.71 -9.07 3.88
N ARG A 93 0.07 -8.88 2.81
CA ARG A 93 1.02 -9.87 2.28
C ARG A 93 2.03 -10.26 3.36
N TYR A 94 2.65 -9.28 4.02
CA TYR A 94 3.62 -9.53 5.07
C TYR A 94 3.00 -10.28 6.25
N ASP A 95 1.87 -9.79 6.77
CA ASP A 95 1.16 -10.41 7.89
C ASP A 95 0.78 -11.87 7.56
N ARG A 96 0.37 -12.13 6.30
CA ARG A 96 0.04 -13.46 5.81
C ARG A 96 1.25 -14.37 5.73
N THR A 97 2.37 -13.88 5.22
CA THR A 97 3.62 -14.65 5.17
C THR A 97 4.09 -15.01 6.58
N GLN A 98 4.03 -14.06 7.53
CA GLN A 98 4.39 -14.33 8.93
C GLN A 98 3.47 -15.37 9.57
N TYR A 99 2.16 -15.29 9.32
CA TYR A 99 1.20 -16.27 9.79
C TYR A 99 1.50 -17.68 9.24
N LEU A 100 1.76 -17.79 7.94
CA LEU A 100 2.10 -19.07 7.30
C LEU A 100 3.43 -19.63 7.81
N ASN A 101 4.45 -18.78 8.00
CA ASN A 101 5.73 -19.17 8.58
C ASN A 101 5.55 -19.74 10.00
N LYS A 102 4.69 -19.11 10.81
CA LYS A 102 4.36 -19.59 12.16
C LYS A 102 3.66 -20.96 12.12
N LEU A 103 2.64 -21.12 11.28
CA LEU A 103 1.95 -22.40 11.11
C LEU A 103 2.93 -23.49 10.65
N GLN A 104 3.86 -23.17 9.74
CA GLN A 104 4.88 -24.12 9.32
C GLN A 104 5.82 -24.53 10.47
N GLN A 105 6.18 -23.61 11.36
CA GLN A 105 7.01 -23.92 12.52
C GLN A 105 6.29 -24.76 13.58
N GLU A 106 4.98 -24.56 13.77
CA GLU A 106 4.18 -25.22 14.81
C GLU A 106 3.62 -26.58 14.36
N GLU A 107 3.18 -26.69 13.11
CA GLU A 107 2.45 -27.88 12.60
C GLU A 107 3.35 -28.90 11.89
N ILE A 108 4.52 -28.50 11.38
CA ILE A 108 5.43 -29.40 10.67
C ILE A 108 6.53 -29.89 11.62
N LYS A 109 6.42 -31.15 12.05
CA LYS A 109 7.39 -31.78 12.98
C LYS A 109 8.73 -32.07 12.31
N TYR A 110 9.81 -31.95 13.08
CA TYR A 110 11.18 -32.12 12.60
C TYR A 110 11.52 -33.54 12.11
N TYR A 111 12.42 -33.56 11.13
CA TYR A 111 12.87 -34.61 10.20
C TYR A 111 13.22 -36.02 10.75
N LYS A 112 13.27 -36.27 12.06
CA LYS A 112 13.67 -37.59 12.59
C LYS A 112 12.56 -38.66 12.59
N GLU A 113 11.30 -38.26 12.49
CA GLU A 113 10.15 -39.17 12.46
C GLU A 113 9.44 -39.25 11.09
N SER A 114 9.80 -38.36 10.14
CA SER A 114 9.06 -38.14 8.88
C SER A 114 9.46 -39.05 7.71
N GLN A 115 10.35 -40.03 7.91
CA GLN A 115 10.72 -40.98 6.85
C GLN A 115 9.53 -41.85 6.37
N LYS A 116 8.42 -41.91 7.13
CA LYS A 116 7.21 -42.65 6.75
C LYS A 116 6.11 -41.82 6.07
N GLU A 117 6.11 -40.49 6.20
CA GLU A 117 5.05 -39.64 5.65
C GLU A 117 5.64 -38.40 4.97
N ARG A 118 5.80 -38.48 3.64
CA ARG A 118 6.36 -37.41 2.81
C ARG A 118 5.44 -36.18 2.65
N THR A 119 4.22 -36.21 3.21
CA THR A 119 3.25 -35.12 3.07
C THR A 119 2.55 -34.82 4.39
N GLN A 120 3.21 -34.06 5.27
CA GLN A 120 2.52 -33.39 6.37
C GLN A 120 1.66 -32.26 5.78
N ARG A 121 0.37 -32.24 6.11
CA ARG A 121 -0.59 -31.26 5.61
C ARG A 121 -1.08 -30.41 6.78
N ILE A 122 -1.05 -29.09 6.59
CA ILE A 122 -1.66 -28.14 7.52
C ILE A 122 -3.18 -28.23 7.37
N ASN A 123 -3.92 -28.29 8.48
CA ASN A 123 -5.38 -28.29 8.46
C ASN A 123 -5.89 -26.99 7.79
N ASN A 124 -6.81 -27.14 6.82
CA ASN A 124 -7.41 -26.00 6.10
C ASN A 124 -8.18 -25.05 7.04
N GLU A 125 -8.64 -25.53 8.20
CA GLU A 125 -9.30 -24.68 9.20
C GLU A 125 -8.34 -23.63 9.78
N LEU A 126 -7.06 -23.97 9.97
CA LEU A 126 -6.04 -23.01 10.40
C LEU A 126 -5.85 -21.93 9.34
N LEU A 127 -5.78 -22.31 8.06
CA LEU A 127 -5.65 -21.35 6.96
C LEU A 127 -6.82 -20.34 6.88
N LYS A 128 -8.02 -20.74 7.31
CA LYS A 128 -9.22 -19.87 7.32
C LYS A 128 -9.28 -18.91 8.50
N GLN A 129 -8.42 -19.05 9.52
CA GLN A 129 -8.42 -18.15 10.67
C GLN A 129 -7.90 -16.76 10.33
N MET A 130 -7.09 -16.64 9.27
CA MET A 130 -6.66 -15.33 8.79
C MET A 130 -7.76 -14.70 7.92
N PRO A 131 -8.26 -13.51 8.25
CA PRO A 131 -9.30 -12.85 7.47
C PRO A 131 -8.81 -12.53 6.05
N PRO A 132 -9.69 -12.56 5.04
CA PRO A 132 -9.30 -12.17 3.68
C PRO A 132 -9.00 -10.67 3.61
N PHE A 133 -8.16 -10.29 2.66
CA PHE A 133 -7.87 -8.88 2.38
C PHE A 133 -9.15 -8.12 2.03
N LYS A 134 -9.38 -7.01 2.71
CA LYS A 134 -10.45 -6.05 2.41
C LYS A 134 -9.84 -4.66 2.38
N TYR A 135 -9.91 -4.02 1.21
CA TYR A 135 -9.40 -2.67 1.05
C TYR A 135 -10.25 -1.67 1.85
N GLN A 136 -9.59 -0.83 2.62
CA GLN A 136 -10.19 0.31 3.31
C GLN A 136 -10.00 1.54 2.45
N HIS A 137 -11.11 1.97 1.82
CA HIS A 137 -11.15 3.21 1.06
C HIS A 137 -10.99 4.42 1.98
N PHE A 138 -10.51 5.54 1.42
CA PHE A 138 -10.56 6.81 2.11
C PHE A 138 -12.00 7.20 2.44
N SER A 139 -12.17 7.84 3.59
CA SER A 139 -13.41 8.50 3.93
C SER A 139 -13.68 9.67 2.98
N THR A 140 -14.95 10.06 2.87
CA THR A 140 -15.34 11.23 2.05
C THR A 140 -14.62 12.51 2.48
N TYR A 141 -14.37 12.66 3.78
CA TYR A 141 -13.62 13.79 4.33
C TYR A 141 -12.15 13.80 3.89
N GLU A 142 -11.49 12.64 3.91
CA GLU A 142 -10.09 12.52 3.46
C GLU A 142 -9.96 12.82 1.97
N ILE A 143 -10.90 12.30 1.15
CA ILE A 143 -10.95 12.61 -0.29
C ILE A 143 -11.08 14.11 -0.51
N LEU A 144 -12.01 14.78 0.19
CA LEU A 144 -12.21 16.22 0.06
C LEU A 144 -10.96 17.03 0.46
N LYS A 145 -10.29 16.60 1.53
CA LYS A 145 -9.06 17.24 2.01
C LYS A 145 -7.92 17.10 1.01
N GLU A 146 -7.72 15.90 0.47
CA GLU A 146 -6.69 15.62 -0.55
C GLU A 146 -6.98 16.38 -1.85
N GLN A 147 -8.25 16.49 -2.25
CA GLN A 147 -8.64 17.13 -3.51
C GLN A 147 -8.83 18.65 -3.41
N ILE A 148 -8.47 19.29 -2.30
CA ILE A 148 -8.72 20.74 -2.10
C ILE A 148 -8.07 21.60 -3.20
N LEU A 149 -6.87 21.24 -3.64
CA LEU A 149 -6.18 21.93 -4.74
C LEU A 149 -6.93 21.74 -6.06
N GLY A 150 -7.33 20.52 -6.39
CA GLY A 150 -8.11 20.22 -7.60
C GLY A 150 -9.47 20.93 -7.62
N ILE A 151 -10.18 20.92 -6.49
CA ILE A 151 -11.45 21.63 -6.32
C ILE A 151 -11.25 23.14 -6.49
N SER A 152 -10.21 23.71 -5.86
CA SER A 152 -9.92 25.14 -5.97
C SER A 152 -9.56 25.55 -7.40
N ALA A 153 -8.77 24.74 -8.11
CA ALA A 153 -8.45 24.95 -9.51
C ALA A 153 -9.71 24.90 -10.40
N PHE A 154 -10.60 23.95 -10.14
CA PHE A 154 -11.85 23.82 -10.87
C PHE A 154 -12.77 25.03 -10.66
N VAL A 155 -12.97 25.46 -9.40
CA VAL A 155 -13.77 26.65 -9.07
C VAL A 155 -13.16 27.91 -9.70
N PHE A 156 -11.84 28.05 -9.64
CA PHE A 156 -11.12 29.14 -10.29
C PHE A 156 -11.39 29.17 -11.80
N MET A 157 -11.33 28.02 -12.47
CA MET A 157 -11.58 27.94 -13.91
C MET A 157 -13.03 28.23 -14.28
N LEU A 158 -14.01 27.79 -13.49
CA LEU A 158 -15.41 28.16 -13.69
C LEU A 158 -15.61 29.67 -13.58
N PHE A 159 -14.99 30.30 -12.59
CA PHE A 159 -15.05 31.75 -12.43
C PHE A 159 -14.37 32.50 -13.58
N ALA A 160 -13.19 32.05 -14.02
CA ALA A 160 -12.48 32.63 -15.15
C ALA A 160 -13.28 32.51 -16.46
N LEU A 161 -13.89 31.35 -16.71
CA LEU A 161 -14.77 31.13 -17.88
C LEU A 161 -16.01 32.03 -17.83
N PHE A 162 -16.62 32.18 -16.65
CA PHE A 162 -17.76 33.09 -16.47
C PHE A 162 -17.37 34.55 -16.78
N LEU A 163 -16.24 35.02 -16.26
CA LEU A 163 -15.75 36.38 -16.57
C LEU A 163 -15.44 36.57 -18.06
N ALA A 164 -14.80 35.58 -18.68
CA ALA A 164 -14.51 35.62 -20.12
C ALA A 164 -15.78 35.67 -20.96
N ALA A 165 -16.80 34.85 -20.63
CA ALA A 165 -18.09 34.86 -21.31
C ALA A 165 -18.79 36.23 -21.21
N ASN A 166 -18.83 36.82 -20.01
CA ASN A 166 -19.40 38.15 -19.80
C ASN A 166 -18.62 39.24 -20.56
N TYR A 167 -17.29 39.15 -20.59
CA TYR A 167 -16.44 40.10 -21.32
C TYR A 167 -16.72 40.03 -22.84
N ILE A 168 -16.77 38.82 -23.39
CA ILE A 168 -17.05 38.58 -24.82
C ILE A 168 -18.46 39.11 -25.17
N GLN A 169 -19.47 38.80 -24.36
CA GLN A 169 -20.85 39.27 -24.58
C GLN A 169 -20.93 40.80 -24.57
N LYS A 170 -20.30 41.46 -23.59
CA LYS A 170 -20.28 42.92 -23.49
C LYS A 170 -19.58 43.57 -24.68
N ASN A 171 -18.52 42.95 -25.20
CA ASN A 171 -17.80 43.48 -26.34
C ASN A 171 -18.54 43.22 -27.67
N SER A 172 -19.20 42.06 -27.81
CA SER A 172 -20.03 41.75 -28.98
C SER A 172 -21.22 42.71 -29.12
N ASN A 173 -21.87 43.07 -28.01
CA ASN A 173 -22.99 44.03 -28.01
C ASN A 173 -22.57 45.48 -28.29
N LYS A 174 -21.27 45.80 -28.35
CA LYS A 174 -20.77 47.13 -28.75
C LYS A 174 -20.64 47.31 -30.27
N PHE A 175 -20.70 46.22 -31.05
CA PHE A 175 -20.55 46.23 -32.50
C PHE A 175 -21.87 46.00 -33.26
N LEU A 176 -22.99 45.88 -32.53
CA LEU A 176 -24.36 45.90 -33.04
C LEU A 176 -25.03 47.21 -32.62
#